data_AF-A0A182TC93-F1
#
_entry.id   AF-A0A182TC93-F1
#
_cell.length_a   1.000
_cell.length_b   1.000
_cell.length_c   1.000
_cell.angle_alpha   90.00
_cell.angle_beta   90.00
_cell.angle_gamma   90.00
#
_symmetry.space_group_name_H-M   'P 1'
#
loop_
_entity.id
_entity.type
_entity.pdbx_description
1 polymer ?
#
loop_
_entity_poly.entity_id
_entity_poly.type
_entity_poly.pdbx_seq_one_letter_code
_entity_poly.pdbx_strand_id
1 'polypeptide(L)'
;MYYINDGVFGTLFDWLSLREIKDLKRAVPLVRKERQHERTFPTTIWGPTCDSTDIVCEDVEYPEHHIGDYIVFENLGAYGMTFATNFNGFPKPTVQVYIKEDMWNMLHSVAGVDWKQKTLTFFESILEKAH
;
A
#
# COMPACT_ATOMS: atom_id res chain seq x y z
N MET A 1 -0.86 8.65 21.61
CA MET A 1 -1.94 8.48 20.62
C MET A 1 -1.77 9.53 19.53
N TYR A 2 -1.97 9.17 18.27
CA TYR A 2 -1.88 10.09 17.13
C TYR A 2 -3.09 9.92 16.21
N TYR A 3 -3.52 11.00 15.58
CA TYR A 3 -4.58 11.01 14.57
C TYR A 3 -3.99 11.43 13.24
N ILE A 4 -4.20 10.63 12.20
CA ILE A 4 -3.72 10.89 10.84
C ILE A 4 -4.88 11.20 9.91
N ASN A 5 -4.56 11.66 8.70
CA ASN A 5 -5.53 12.12 7.70
C ASN A 5 -6.05 11.02 6.77
N ASP A 6 -5.75 9.75 7.06
CA ASP A 6 -6.28 8.56 6.38
C ASP A 6 -6.50 7.45 7.41
N GLY A 7 -7.40 6.51 7.15
CA GLY A 7 -7.85 5.56 8.17
C GLY A 7 -8.43 4.27 7.58
N VAL A 8 -9.10 3.52 8.44
CA VAL A 8 -9.74 2.23 8.10
C VAL A 8 -10.80 2.42 7.01
N PHE A 9 -11.52 3.54 7.02
CA PHE A 9 -12.51 3.86 5.99
C PHE A 9 -11.92 4.40 4.69
N GLY A 10 -10.61 4.71 4.69
CA GLY A 10 -9.84 5.18 3.54
C GLY A 10 -8.92 4.09 3.01
N THR A 11 -7.63 4.37 2.82
CA THR A 11 -6.71 3.42 2.17
C THR A 11 -6.09 2.40 3.10
N LEU A 12 -6.22 2.61 4.41
CA LEU A 12 -5.63 1.78 5.45
C LEU A 12 -6.60 0.69 5.94
N PHE A 13 -7.63 0.39 5.15
CA PHE A 13 -8.54 -0.72 5.42
C PHE A 13 -7.77 -2.04 5.53
N ASP A 14 -7.77 -2.63 6.73
CA ASP A 14 -7.11 -3.91 6.98
C ASP A 14 -8.12 -5.06 7.09
N TRP A 15 -8.37 -5.72 5.96
CA TRP A 15 -9.20 -6.92 5.90
C TRP A 15 -8.59 -8.12 6.66
N LEU A 16 -7.28 -8.14 6.90
CA LEU A 16 -6.62 -9.27 7.57
C LEU A 16 -6.78 -9.18 9.09
N SER A 17 -6.82 -7.95 9.62
CA SER A 17 -7.18 -7.69 11.01
C SER A 17 -8.61 -8.18 11.33
N LEU A 18 -9.56 -8.05 10.38
CA LEU A 18 -10.91 -8.64 10.49
C LEU A 18 -10.93 -10.18 10.54
N ARG A 19 -9.84 -10.84 10.11
CA ARG A 19 -9.71 -12.30 10.13
C ARG A 19 -8.86 -12.81 11.30
N GLU A 20 -8.47 -11.93 12.21
CA GLU A 20 -7.62 -12.24 13.37
C GLU A 20 -6.29 -12.95 12.98
N ILE A 21 -5.77 -12.68 11.79
CA ILE A 21 -4.50 -13.25 11.33
C ILE A 21 -3.37 -12.47 12.03
N LYS A 22 -2.90 -13.00 13.16
CA LYS A 22 -1.93 -12.33 14.05
C LYS A 22 -0.58 -12.05 13.41
N ASP A 23 -0.18 -12.86 12.43
CA ASP A 23 1.15 -12.80 11.82
C ASP A 23 1.24 -11.81 10.64
N LEU A 24 0.12 -11.23 10.19
CA LEU A 24 0.08 -10.33 9.05
C LEU A 24 -0.61 -9.01 9.44
N LYS A 25 0.19 -8.02 9.87
CA LYS A 25 -0.27 -6.63 10.06
C LYS A 25 -0.02 -5.84 8.79
N ARG A 26 -1.08 -5.33 8.15
CA ARG A 26 -0.94 -4.59 6.88
C ARG A 26 -0.47 -3.15 7.07
N ALA A 27 -0.87 -2.50 8.17
CA ALA A 27 -0.58 -1.10 8.45
C ALA A 27 0.47 -0.97 9.58
N VAL A 28 1.71 -1.37 9.31
CA VAL A 28 2.82 -1.10 10.23
C VAL A 28 3.47 0.23 9.85
N PRO A 29 3.49 1.23 10.75
CA PRO A 29 4.11 2.50 10.46
C PRO A 29 5.63 2.32 10.38
N LEU A 30 6.22 2.76 9.27
CA LEU A 30 7.65 2.65 9.04
C LEU A 30 8.40 3.67 9.91
N VAL A 31 9.47 3.20 10.57
CA VAL A 31 10.45 4.06 11.24
C VAL A 31 11.63 4.26 10.30
N ARG A 32 11.87 5.51 9.90
CA ARG A 32 13.00 5.86 9.03
C ARG A 32 14.32 5.46 9.72
N LYS A 33 15.32 5.04 8.93
CA LYS A 33 16.59 4.50 9.45
C LYS A 33 17.29 5.46 10.42
N GLU A 34 17.20 6.76 10.13
CA GLU A 34 17.80 7.82 10.92
C GLU A 34 17.21 7.92 12.32
N ARG A 35 15.96 7.45 12.52
CA ARG A 35 15.22 7.55 13.78
C ARG A 35 15.17 6.25 14.59
N GLN A 36 15.80 5.17 14.11
CA GLN A 36 15.73 3.84 14.75
C GLN A 36 16.35 3.78 16.15
N HIS A 37 17.21 4.75 16.50
CA HIS A 37 17.87 4.84 17.79
C HIS A 37 17.11 5.72 18.80
N GLU A 38 16.02 6.33 18.38
CA GLU A 38 15.20 7.18 19.25
C GLU A 38 14.41 6.34 20.24
N ARG A 39 14.05 6.97 21.36
CA ARG A 39 13.18 6.34 22.35
C ARG A 39 11.78 6.12 21.76
N THR A 40 11.27 4.91 21.89
CA THR A 40 9.90 4.55 21.50
C THR A 40 8.94 4.61 22.67
N PHE A 41 7.66 4.74 22.35
CA PHE A 41 6.57 4.71 23.30
C PHE A 41 5.43 3.84 22.76
N PRO A 42 4.68 3.14 23.64
CA PRO A 42 3.43 2.50 23.26
C PRO A 42 2.48 3.52 22.63
N THR A 43 2.12 3.28 21.37
CA THR A 43 1.42 4.24 20.53
C THR A 43 0.25 3.57 19.82
N THR A 44 -0.89 4.26 19.83
CA THR A 44 -2.06 3.96 18.99
C THR A 44 -2.20 5.05 17.93
N ILE A 45 -2.35 4.66 16.67
CA ILE A 45 -2.60 5.55 15.54
C ILE A 45 -4.04 5.36 15.08
N TRP A 46 -4.76 6.46 15.01
CA TRP A 46 -6.17 6.55 14.63
C TRP A 46 -6.30 7.22 13.27
N GLY A 47 -7.32 6.82 12.52
CA GLY A 47 -7.74 7.55 11.34
C GLY A 47 -8.44 8.87 11.70
N PRO A 48 -8.86 9.64 10.68
CA PRO A 48 -9.40 10.97 10.86
C PRO A 48 -10.86 10.96 11.35
N THR A 49 -11.51 9.80 11.36
CA THR A 49 -12.91 9.73 11.74
C THR A 49 -13.05 9.68 13.26
N CYS A 50 -14.12 10.27 13.79
CA CYS A 50 -14.49 10.17 15.20
C CYS A 50 -15.14 8.80 15.52
N ASP A 51 -14.95 7.80 14.66
CA ASP A 51 -15.50 6.45 14.84
C ASP A 51 -14.54 5.63 15.70
N SER A 52 -15.07 4.93 16.70
CA SER A 52 -14.26 4.12 17.61
C SER A 52 -13.58 2.93 16.92
N THR A 53 -14.01 2.56 15.72
CA THR A 53 -13.43 1.48 14.91
C THR A 53 -12.31 1.96 13.98
N ASP A 54 -12.07 3.27 13.87
CA ASP A 54 -11.05 3.84 12.98
C ASP A 54 -9.65 3.82 13.61
N ILE A 55 -9.26 2.62 14.08
CA ILE A 55 -7.94 2.33 14.65
C ILE A 55 -7.09 1.72 13.53
N VAL A 56 -6.01 2.41 13.16
CA VAL A 56 -5.10 1.95 12.10
C VAL A 56 -4.08 0.98 12.67
N CYS A 57 -3.50 1.29 13.82
CA CYS A 57 -2.64 0.36 14.55
C CYS A 57 -2.70 0.64 16.06
N GLU A 58 -2.69 -0.44 16.82
CA GLU A 58 -2.79 -0.44 18.28
C GLU A 58 -1.55 -1.09 18.88
N ASP A 59 -1.11 -0.55 20.03
CA ASP A 59 0.02 -1.03 20.81
C ASP A 59 1.31 -1.24 20.00
N VAL A 60 1.67 -0.24 19.17
CA VAL A 60 2.95 -0.23 18.45
C VAL A 60 3.99 0.62 19.17
N GLU A 61 5.20 0.10 19.33
CA GLU A 61 6.36 0.88 19.78
C GLU A 61 6.79 1.83 18.65
N TYR A 62 6.59 3.12 18.85
CA TYR A 62 6.85 4.13 17.82
C TYR A 62 7.54 5.36 18.42
N PRO A 63 8.48 6.00 17.71
CA PRO A 63 9.12 7.22 18.21
C PRO A 63 8.13 8.39 18.25
N GLU A 64 8.44 9.39 19.05
CA GLU A 64 7.59 10.58 19.22
C GLU A 64 7.41 11.35 17.91
N HIS A 65 6.18 11.77 17.61
CA HIS A 65 5.85 12.60 16.45
C HIS A 65 5.05 13.83 16.88
N HIS A 66 5.15 14.89 16.08
CA HIS A 66 4.43 16.15 16.25
C HIS A 66 3.45 16.39 15.11
N ILE A 67 2.52 17.32 15.31
CA ILE A 67 1.59 17.75 14.27
C ILE A 67 2.39 18.31 13.09
N GLY A 68 2.11 17.80 11.89
CA GLY A 68 2.81 18.15 10.65
C GLY A 68 3.88 17.14 10.24
N ASP A 69 4.27 16.21 11.12
CA ASP A 69 5.14 15.10 10.75
C ASP A 69 4.41 14.09 9.86
N TYR A 70 5.17 13.38 9.04
CA TYR A 70 4.66 12.37 8.13
C TYR A 70 4.93 10.96 8.66
N ILE A 71 3.91 10.11 8.61
CA ILE A 71 4.00 8.68 8.86
C ILE A 71 3.90 7.95 7.52
N VAL A 72 4.77 6.96 7.31
CA VAL A 72 4.83 6.21 6.05
C VAL A 72 4.37 4.78 6.31
N PHE A 73 3.46 4.30 5.46
CA PHE A 73 3.02 2.91 5.43
C PHE A 73 3.40 2.32 4.07
N GLU A 74 4.06 1.17 4.08
CA GLU A 74 4.46 0.46 2.87
C GLU A 74 3.48 -0.68 2.53
N ASN A 75 3.64 -1.30 1.35
CA ASN A 75 2.85 -2.46 0.92
C ASN A 75 1.32 -2.23 0.85
N LEU A 76 0.89 -0.98 0.68
CA LEU A 76 -0.53 -0.61 0.60
C LEU A 76 -1.17 -0.74 -0.79
N GLY A 77 -0.41 -1.13 -1.82
CA GLY A 77 -0.91 -1.18 -3.20
C GLY A 77 -2.07 -2.16 -3.42
N ALA A 78 -2.18 -3.21 -2.60
CA ALA A 78 -2.96 -4.38 -2.99
C ALA A 78 -4.48 -4.33 -2.79
N TYR A 79 -5.08 -3.62 -1.85
CA TYR A 79 -6.53 -3.61 -1.62
C TYR A 79 -6.85 -2.38 -0.75
N GLY A 80 -6.09 -1.29 -0.94
CA GLY A 80 -6.24 -0.06 -0.16
C GLY A 80 -7.20 0.87 -0.87
N MET A 81 -6.70 1.54 -1.92
CA MET A 81 -7.50 2.46 -2.74
C MET A 81 -8.79 1.85 -3.30
N THR A 82 -8.83 0.54 -3.56
CA THR A 82 -10.01 -0.15 -4.09
C THR A 82 -11.16 -0.23 -3.10
N PHE A 83 -10.87 -0.28 -1.80
CA PHE A 83 -11.88 -0.31 -0.72
C PHE A 83 -12.08 1.04 -0.04
N ALA A 84 -11.21 2.02 -0.34
CA ALA A 84 -11.33 3.36 0.21
C ALA A 84 -12.68 3.99 -0.11
N THR A 85 -13.28 4.64 0.87
CA THR A 85 -14.53 5.38 0.75
C THR A 85 -14.29 6.87 1.00
N ASN A 86 -15.34 7.67 0.88
CA ASN A 86 -15.33 9.07 1.32
C ASN A 86 -16.19 9.24 2.58
N PHE A 87 -16.15 8.25 3.48
CA PHE A 87 -16.87 8.29 4.74
C PHE A 87 -16.49 9.55 5.56
N ASN A 88 -17.47 10.14 6.26
CA ASN A 88 -17.35 11.45 6.93
C ASN A 88 -16.86 12.62 6.04
N GLY A 89 -16.92 12.47 4.71
CA GLY A 89 -16.50 13.52 3.77
C GLY A 89 -14.99 13.65 3.58
N PHE A 90 -14.20 12.73 4.16
CA PHE A 90 -12.74 12.74 3.96
C PHE A 90 -12.41 12.28 2.52
N PRO A 91 -11.57 13.03 1.78
CA PRO A 91 -11.21 12.67 0.43
C PRO A 91 -10.20 11.53 0.40
N LYS A 92 -10.20 10.75 -0.68
CA LYS A 92 -9.14 9.78 -0.96
C LYS A 92 -7.81 10.50 -1.24
N PRO A 93 -6.66 9.93 -0.86
CA PRO A 93 -5.37 10.53 -1.18
C PRO A 93 -5.12 10.55 -2.69
N THR A 94 -4.36 11.55 -3.13
CA THR A 94 -3.91 11.62 -4.53
C THR A 94 -2.82 10.58 -4.77
N VAL A 95 -2.97 9.81 -5.85
CA VAL A 95 -1.95 8.83 -6.26
C VAL A 95 -0.97 9.49 -7.21
N GLN A 96 0.30 9.55 -6.82
CA GLN A 96 1.39 9.95 -7.70
C GLN A 96 2.11 8.70 -8.21
N VAL A 97 2.19 8.55 -9.52
CA VAL A 97 2.86 7.42 -10.18
C VAL A 97 4.22 7.88 -10.66
N TYR A 98 5.26 7.10 -10.35
CA TYR A 98 6.62 7.31 -10.83
C TYR A 98 7.18 6.01 -11.37
N ILE A 99 8.09 6.12 -12.33
CA ILE A 99 8.75 4.98 -12.95
C ILE A 99 10.19 5.36 -13.31
N LYS A 100 11.10 4.40 -13.21
CA LYS A 100 12.48 4.59 -13.70
C LYS A 100 12.47 4.63 -15.24
N GLU A 101 13.31 5.47 -15.82
CA GLU A 101 13.40 5.64 -17.28
C GLU A 101 13.64 4.31 -18.02
N ASP A 102 14.58 3.49 -17.55
CA ASP A 102 14.84 2.18 -18.17
C ASP A 102 13.62 1.25 -18.14
N MET A 103 12.85 1.30 -17.05
CA MET A 103 11.62 0.52 -16.92
C MET A 103 10.54 1.04 -17.87
N TRP A 104 10.45 2.36 -18.05
CA TRP A 104 9.54 2.99 -19.00
C TRP A 104 9.88 2.59 -20.45
N ASN A 105 11.16 2.63 -20.81
CA ASN A 105 11.65 2.18 -22.12
C ASN A 105 11.35 0.69 -22.35
N MET A 106 11.55 -0.14 -21.33
CA MET A 106 11.19 -1.56 -21.38
C MET A 106 9.69 -1.75 -21.59
N LEU A 107 8.83 -1.05 -20.82
CA LEU A 107 7.39 -1.13 -20.99
C LEU A 107 6.94 -0.69 -22.39
N HIS A 108 7.56 0.35 -22.97
CA HIS A 108 7.27 0.76 -24.35
C HIS A 108 7.67 -0.31 -25.37
N SER A 109 8.83 -0.96 -25.18
CA SER A 109 9.26 -2.06 -26.06
C SER A 109 8.28 -3.24 -26.04
N VAL A 110 7.65 -3.48 -24.88
CA VAL A 110 6.64 -4.54 -24.67
C VAL A 110 5.28 -4.10 -25.22
N ALA A 111 4.88 -2.84 -25.01
CA ALA A 111 3.57 -2.32 -25.44
C ALA A 111 3.40 -2.30 -26.96
N GLY A 112 4.50 -2.12 -27.72
CA GLY A 112 4.48 -2.13 -29.19
C GLY A 112 4.40 -3.54 -29.81
N VAL A 113 4.49 -4.60 -29.01
CA VAL A 113 4.45 -5.99 -29.51
C VAL A 113 3.00 -6.45 -29.64
N ASP A 114 2.64 -7.02 -30.79
CA ASP A 114 1.40 -7.79 -30.91
C ASP A 114 1.55 -9.13 -30.18
N TRP A 115 1.13 -9.13 -28.91
CA TRP A 115 1.19 -10.30 -28.06
C TRP A 115 0.32 -11.45 -28.56
N LYS A 116 -0.74 -11.19 -29.33
CA LYS A 116 -1.57 -12.25 -29.91
C LYS A 116 -0.77 -12.97 -30.99
N GLN A 117 -0.20 -12.22 -31.93
CA GLN A 117 0.59 -12.80 -33.01
C GLN A 117 1.82 -13.52 -32.46
N LYS A 118 2.54 -12.92 -31.51
CA LYS A 118 3.70 -13.55 -30.86
C LYS A 118 3.34 -14.87 -30.16
N THR A 119 2.18 -14.93 -29.52
CA THR A 119 1.68 -16.14 -28.87
C THR A 119 1.31 -17.22 -29.89
N LEU A 120 0.63 -16.85 -30.99
CA LEU A 120 0.29 -17.76 -32.08
C LEU A 120 1.55 -18.38 -32.70
N THR A 121 2.53 -17.56 -33.07
CA THR A 121 3.79 -18.04 -33.67
C THR A 121 4.58 -18.93 -32.71
N PHE A 122 4.53 -18.67 -31.39
CA PHE A 122 5.14 -19.54 -30.39
C PHE A 122 4.48 -20.93 -30.38
N PHE A 123 3.14 -21.00 -30.36
CA PHE A 123 2.42 -22.28 -30.39
C PHE A 123 2.66 -23.06 -31.69
N GLU A 124 2.66 -22.38 -32.85
CA GLU A 124 2.98 -22.99 -34.14
C GLU A 124 4.39 -23.62 -34.13
N SER A 125 5.39 -22.92 -33.57
CA SER A 125 6.76 -23.43 -33.47
C SER A 125 6.92 -24.66 -32.55
N ILE A 126 6.03 -24.84 -31.58
CA ILE A 126 6.00 -26.03 -30.72
C ILE A 126 5.40 -27.21 -31.49
N LEU A 127 4.31 -26.95 -32.23
CA LEU A 127 3.61 -27.98 -33.01
C LEU A 127 4.49 -28.51 -34.15
N GLU A 128 5.25 -27.65 -34.82
CA GLU A 128 6.20 -28.06 -35.86
C GLU A 128 7.36 -28.93 -35.33
N LYS A 129 7.79 -28.73 -34.07
CA LYS A 129 8.85 -29.53 -33.43
C LYS A 129 8.36 -30.87 -32.87
N ALA A 130 7.05 -31.09 -32.83
CA ALA A 130 6.45 -32.33 -32.36
C ALA A 130 6.28 -33.38 -33.47
N HIS A 131 6.59 -33.02 -34.73
CA HIS A 131 6.64 -33.89 -35.90
C HIS A 131 8.09 -34.20 -36.29
#